data_AF-A0A4R9VC01-F1
#
_entry.id   AF-A0A4R9VC01-F1
#
_cell.length_a   1.000
_cell.length_b   1.000
_cell.length_c   1.000
_cell.angle_alpha   90.00
_cell.angle_beta   90.00
_cell.angle_gamma   90.00
#
_symmetry.space_group_name_H-M   'P 1'
#
loop_
_entity.id
_entity.type
_entity.pdbx_description
1 polymer ?
#
loop_
_entity_poly.entity_id
_entity_poly.type
_entity_poly.pdbx_seq_one_letter_code
_entity_poly.pdbx_strand_id
1 'polypeptide(L)'
;GALVAARMTFGVLLPVANRGWRTDSVTAGAGVFFDLTVHDADLLHYVLGTEAQEVVAMTANNGITSKEVEDTVAIVARMKTGTIVRITESFAI
;
A
#
# COMPACT_ATOMS: atom_id res chain seq x y z
N GLY A 1 -13.47 23.38 -5.92
CA GLY A 1 -13.77 23.25 -4.47
C GLY A 1 -12.53 22.75 -3.75
N ALA A 2 -12.50 22.81 -2.42
CA ALA A 2 -11.38 22.27 -1.63
C ALA A 2 -11.49 20.74 -1.51
N LEU A 3 -10.38 20.02 -1.70
CA LEU A 3 -10.33 18.57 -1.60
C LEU A 3 -10.25 18.13 -0.13
N VAL A 4 -11.24 17.35 0.31
CA VAL A 4 -11.34 16.90 1.71
C VAL A 4 -10.74 15.50 1.92
N ALA A 5 -10.87 14.61 0.93
CA ALA A 5 -10.35 13.25 1.02
C ALA A 5 -10.06 12.63 -0.34
N ALA A 6 -9.14 11.67 -0.37
CA ALA A 6 -8.88 10.79 -1.50
C ALA A 6 -8.76 9.33 -1.04
N ARG A 7 -9.02 8.40 -1.96
CA ARG A 7 -8.93 6.96 -1.69
C ARG A 7 -8.32 6.25 -2.90
N MET A 8 -7.42 5.33 -2.63
CA MET A 8 -6.89 4.39 -3.60
C MET A 8 -6.96 2.97 -3.07
N THR A 9 -7.06 2.02 -3.99
CA THR A 9 -7.10 0.59 -3.71
C THR A 9 -6.63 -0.12 -4.97
N PHE A 10 -5.57 -0.89 -4.85
CA PHE A 10 -5.03 -1.70 -5.93
C PHE A 10 -4.70 -3.13 -5.48
N GLY A 11 -5.69 -3.80 -4.88
CA GLY A 11 -5.58 -5.23 -4.56
C GLY A 11 -5.71 -6.14 -5.79
N VAL A 12 -4.84 -7.16 -5.86
CA VAL A 12 -4.86 -8.21 -6.88
C VAL A 12 -4.45 -9.55 -6.27
N LEU A 13 -5.04 -10.66 -6.70
CA LEU A 13 -4.51 -11.97 -6.35
C LEU A 13 -3.18 -12.17 -7.06
N LEU A 14 -2.06 -12.09 -6.32
CA LEU A 14 -0.73 -12.14 -6.92
C LEU A 14 -0.55 -13.47 -7.67
N PRO A 15 -0.37 -13.44 -9.01
CA PRO A 15 -0.24 -14.65 -9.80
C PRO A 15 0.94 -15.50 -9.33
N VAL A 16 0.78 -16.82 -9.30
CA VAL A 16 1.81 -17.76 -8.80
C VAL A 16 3.15 -17.55 -9.50
N ALA A 17 3.14 -17.27 -10.80
CA ALA A 17 4.34 -17.00 -11.59
C ALA A 17 5.16 -15.78 -11.11
N ASN A 18 4.54 -14.86 -10.36
CA ASN A 18 5.16 -13.61 -9.91
C ASN A 18 5.55 -13.61 -8.42
N ARG A 19 5.27 -14.69 -7.67
CA ARG A 19 5.39 -14.72 -6.20
C ARG A 19 6.83 -14.64 -5.70
N GLY A 20 7.70 -15.59 -6.08
CA GLY A 20 9.15 -15.56 -5.86
C GLY A 20 9.66 -14.68 -4.71
N TRP A 21 10.57 -13.75 -5.01
CA TRP A 21 11.13 -12.86 -3.98
C TRP A 21 10.08 -11.94 -3.34
N ARG A 22 8.99 -11.58 -4.05
CA ARG A 22 7.93 -10.69 -3.56
C ARG A 22 7.16 -11.26 -2.37
N THR A 23 7.15 -12.59 -2.22
CA THR A 23 6.42 -13.28 -1.16
C THR A 23 7.30 -13.89 -0.07
N ASP A 24 8.58 -14.10 -0.36
CA ASP A 24 9.41 -15.04 0.42
C ASP A 24 10.57 -14.37 1.18
N SER A 25 10.99 -13.16 0.81
CA SER A 25 12.25 -12.58 1.31
C SER A 25 12.09 -11.15 1.84
N VAL A 26 11.92 -11.03 3.16
CA VAL A 26 11.91 -9.73 3.87
C VAL A 26 13.15 -8.91 3.53
N THR A 27 14.33 -9.54 3.46
CA THR A 27 15.60 -8.87 3.16
C THR A 27 15.71 -8.36 1.72
N ALA A 28 14.91 -8.87 0.79
CA ALA A 28 14.79 -8.38 -0.58
C ALA A 28 13.69 -7.32 -0.74
N GLY A 29 12.99 -6.93 0.34
CA GLY A 29 11.87 -5.99 0.28
C GLY A 29 10.54 -6.61 -0.13
N ALA A 30 10.33 -7.90 0.19
CA ALA A 30 9.05 -8.58 -0.02
C ALA A 30 7.90 -7.88 0.72
N GLY A 31 6.69 -8.08 0.22
CA GLY A 31 5.46 -7.60 0.83
C GLY A 31 4.68 -6.61 -0.03
N VAL A 32 3.36 -6.63 0.13
CA VAL A 32 2.46 -5.80 -0.69
C VAL A 32 2.68 -4.30 -0.46
N PHE A 33 3.22 -3.92 0.70
CA PHE A 33 3.54 -2.53 0.99
C PHE A 33 4.61 -2.02 0.01
N PHE A 34 5.72 -2.74 -0.14
CA PHE A 34 6.80 -2.29 -1.01
C PHE A 34 6.53 -2.54 -2.51
N ASP A 35 5.67 -3.50 -2.85
CA ASP A 35 5.35 -3.80 -4.25
C ASP A 35 4.25 -2.90 -4.83
N LEU A 36 3.17 -2.62 -4.07
CA LEU A 36 1.99 -1.91 -4.60
C LEU A 36 1.77 -0.54 -3.96
N THR A 37 1.87 -0.43 -2.62
CA THR A 37 1.55 0.83 -1.92
C THR A 37 2.41 2.00 -2.38
N VAL A 38 3.67 1.74 -2.77
CA VAL A 38 4.58 2.78 -3.26
C VAL A 38 4.07 3.49 -4.52
N HIS A 39 3.37 2.77 -5.40
CA HIS A 39 2.80 3.35 -6.61
C HIS A 39 1.60 4.24 -6.29
N ASP A 40 0.74 3.81 -5.37
CA ASP A 40 -0.39 4.60 -4.90
C ASP A 40 0.08 5.86 -4.17
N ALA A 41 1.08 5.74 -3.30
CA ALA A 41 1.67 6.86 -2.59
C ALA A 41 2.28 7.89 -3.56
N ASP A 42 3.03 7.44 -4.57
CA ASP A 42 3.60 8.32 -5.59
C ASP A 42 2.53 9.00 -6.44
N LEU A 43 1.52 8.24 -6.89
CA LEU A 43 0.42 8.82 -7.67
C LEU A 43 -0.38 9.84 -6.86
N LEU A 44 -0.65 9.57 -5.59
CA LEU A 44 -1.30 10.52 -4.69
C LEU A 44 -0.45 11.77 -4.48
N HIS A 45 0.86 11.62 -4.30
CA HIS A 45 1.75 12.78 -4.21
C HIS A 45 1.69 13.64 -5.49
N TYR A 46 1.76 13.00 -6.67
CA TYR A 46 1.66 13.67 -7.96
C TYR A 46 0.31 14.38 -8.17
N VAL A 47 -0.80 13.68 -7.96
CA VAL A 47 -2.15 14.21 -8.22
C VAL A 47 -2.56 15.26 -7.19
N LEU A 48 -2.20 15.08 -5.93
CA LEU A 48 -2.56 16.01 -4.86
C LEU A 48 -1.59 17.20 -4.77
N GLY A 49 -0.39 17.09 -5.36
CA GLY A 49 0.64 18.14 -5.34
C GLY A 49 1.11 18.46 -3.92
N THR A 50 1.05 17.49 -3.01
CA THR A 50 1.39 17.67 -1.59
C THR A 50 1.89 16.37 -0.97
N GLU A 51 2.73 16.50 0.05
CA GLU A 51 3.33 15.38 0.76
C GLU A 51 2.47 14.93 1.95
N ALA A 52 2.62 13.67 2.33
CA ALA A 52 2.07 13.17 3.59
C ALA A 52 2.75 13.87 4.79
N GLN A 53 1.95 14.21 5.79
CA GLN A 53 2.41 14.78 7.07
C GLN A 53 2.52 13.69 8.14
N GLU A 54 1.53 12.82 8.23
CA GLU A 54 1.50 11.70 9.16
C GLU A 54 0.77 10.52 8.52
N VAL A 55 1.21 9.31 8.86
CA VAL A 55 0.74 8.06 8.26
C VAL A 55 0.55 7.03 9.36
N VAL A 56 -0.58 6.32 9.33
CA VAL A 56 -0.80 5.11 10.11
C VAL A 56 -1.13 3.96 9.18
N ALA A 57 -0.61 2.77 9.48
CA ALA A 57 -0.82 1.58 8.68
C ALA A 57 -1.12 0.37 9.57
N MET A 58 -1.97 -0.52 9.07
CA MET A 58 -2.23 -1.84 9.63
C MET A 58 -1.97 -2.87 8.55
N THR A 59 -1.22 -3.92 8.87
CA THR A 59 -0.87 -4.99 7.93
C THR A 59 -1.48 -6.32 8.36
N ALA A 60 -1.64 -7.22 7.41
CA ALA A 60 -2.04 -8.60 7.64
C ALA A 60 -1.31 -9.55 6.69
N ASN A 61 -1.30 -10.83 7.07
CA ASN A 61 -0.89 -11.94 6.23
C ASN A 61 -2.07 -12.93 6.19
N ASN A 62 -2.62 -13.15 5.00
CA ASN A 62 -3.78 -13.99 4.71
C ASN A 62 -3.40 -15.27 3.97
N GLY A 63 -2.11 -15.62 3.95
CA GLY A 63 -1.61 -16.91 3.43
C GLY A 63 -1.10 -16.88 1.99
N ILE A 64 -0.94 -15.71 1.37
CA ILE A 64 -0.30 -15.62 0.04
C ILE A 64 1.23 -15.53 0.16
N THR A 65 1.71 -14.90 1.21
CA THR A 65 3.14 -14.66 1.48
C THR A 65 3.68 -15.54 2.61
N SER A 66 5.00 -15.62 2.73
CA SER A 66 5.65 -16.23 3.90
C SER A 66 5.28 -15.51 5.20
N LYS A 67 5.33 -16.20 6.34
CA LYS A 67 4.78 -15.73 7.64
C LYS A 67 5.26 -14.35 8.11
N GLU A 68 6.45 -13.93 7.67
CA GLU A 68 7.08 -12.68 8.10
C GLU A 68 6.81 -11.51 7.14
N VAL A 69 6.13 -11.77 6.02
CA VAL A 69 5.85 -10.82 4.94
C VAL A 69 4.36 -10.53 4.93
N GLU A 70 3.95 -9.27 4.94
CA GLU A 70 2.55 -8.90 4.79
C GLU A 70 2.06 -9.09 3.36
N ASP A 71 0.83 -9.58 3.22
CA ASP A 71 0.15 -9.67 1.92
C ASP A 71 -1.01 -8.69 1.80
N THR A 72 -1.31 -7.93 2.86
CA THR A 72 -2.39 -6.94 2.89
C THR A 72 -1.99 -5.75 3.76
N VAL A 73 -2.33 -4.55 3.32
CA VAL A 73 -2.16 -3.32 4.09
C VAL A 73 -3.35 -2.37 3.91
N ALA A 74 -3.75 -1.72 5.00
CA ALA A 74 -4.60 -0.54 4.97
C ALA A 74 -3.87 0.65 5.60
N ILE A 75 -3.94 1.81 4.94
CA ILE A 75 -3.25 3.03 5.35
C ILE A 75 -4.24 4.18 5.45
N VAL A 76 -4.07 5.01 6.46
CA VAL A 76 -4.66 6.36 6.53
C VAL A 76 -3.52 7.37 6.68
N ALA A 77 -3.55 8.41 5.86
CA ALA A 77 -2.57 9.50 5.91
C ALA A 77 -3.27 10.86 5.95
N ARG A 78 -2.66 11.80 6.67
CA ARG A 78 -3.00 13.23 6.56
C ARG A 78 -1.95 13.89 5.68
N MET A 79 -2.39 14.59 4.64
CA MET A 79 -1.52 15.39 3.79
C MET A 79 -1.22 16.75 4.44
N LYS A 80 -0.14 17.44 4.05
CA LYS A 80 0.18 18.79 4.55
C LYS A 80 -0.92 19.84 4.30
N THR A 81 -1.80 19.59 3.32
CA THR A 81 -2.99 20.40 3.03
C THR A 81 -4.16 20.15 3.99
N GLY A 82 -4.06 19.13 4.85
CA GLY A 82 -5.14 18.64 5.71
C GLY A 82 -6.05 17.59 5.05
N THR A 83 -5.88 17.32 3.75
CA THR A 83 -6.62 16.25 3.04
C THR A 83 -6.34 14.89 3.68
N ILE A 84 -7.38 14.07 3.87
CA ILE A 84 -7.24 12.70 4.38
C ILE A 84 -7.18 11.70 3.22
N VAL A 85 -6.19 10.83 3.24
CA VAL A 85 -5.96 9.81 2.21
C VAL A 85 -6.10 8.43 2.81
N ARG A 86 -6.72 7.50 2.06
CA ARG A 86 -6.73 6.07 2.37
C ARG A 86 -6.16 5.26 1.23
N ILE A 87 -5.27 4.32 1.53
CA ILE A 87 -4.74 3.31 0.58
C ILE A 87 -5.09 1.92 1.12
N THR A 88 -5.41 0.96 0.25
CA THR A 88 -5.71 -0.42 0.66
C THR A 88 -5.24 -1.39 -0.40
N GLU A 89 -4.20 -2.16 -0.08
CA GLU A 89 -3.54 -3.08 -1.01
C GLU A 89 -3.61 -4.50 -0.48
N SER A 90 -3.66 -5.48 -1.40
CA SER A 90 -3.57 -6.89 -1.03
C SER A 90 -3.13 -7.76 -2.20
N PHE A 91 -2.36 -8.81 -1.90
CA PHE A 91 -2.06 -9.92 -2.80
C PHE A 91 -3.09 -11.05 -2.75
N ALA A 92 -4.15 -10.92 -1.94
CA ALA A 92 -5.07 -12.01 -1.57
C ALA A 92 -6.51 -11.87 -2.09
N ILE A 93 -6.78 -10.96 -3.03
CA ILE A 93 -8.14 -10.65 -3.54
C ILE A 93 -8.21 -10.53 -5.06
#